data_AF-A0A973PTC2-F1
#
_entry.id   AF-A0A973PTC2-F1
#
_cell.length_a   1.000
_cell.length_b   1.000
_cell.length_c   1.000
_cell.angle_alpha   90.00
_cell.angle_beta   90.00
_cell.angle_gamma   90.00
#
_symmetry.space_group_name_H-M   'P 1'
#
loop_
_entity.id
_entity.type
_entity.pdbx_description
1 polymer ?
#
loop_
_entity_poly.entity_id
_entity_poly.type
_entity_poly.pdbx_seq_one_letter_code
_entity_poly.pdbx_strand_id
1 'polypeptide(L)' 'TMEWPRGSGRTAEFPELDRVAWFGLDAARGVVVRAQAAFLDRLAERA' A
#
# COMPACT_ATOMS: atom_id res chain seq x y z
N THR A 1 3.21 -19.18 0.94
CA THR A 1 3.79 -19.16 2.30
C THR A 1 5.29 -19.08 2.20
N MET A 2 5.95 -18.19 2.96
CA MET A 2 7.42 -18.04 2.97
C MET A 2 7.95 -17.66 4.36
N GLU A 3 9.24 -17.87 4.61
CA GLU A 3 9.88 -17.43 5.86
C GLU A 3 10.03 -15.89 5.87
N TRP A 4 9.54 -15.24 6.92
CA TRP A 4 9.61 -13.78 7.06
C TRP A 4 9.63 -13.30 8.52
N PRO A 5 10.56 -12.40 8.91
CA PRO A 5 11.72 -11.94 8.13
C PRO A 5 12.72 -13.08 7.86
N ARG A 6 13.58 -12.92 6.85
CA ARG A 6 14.57 -13.94 6.48
C ARG A 6 15.47 -14.31 7.67
N GLY A 7 15.60 -15.59 7.98
CA GLY A 7 16.40 -16.12 9.09
C GLY A 7 15.68 -16.13 10.45
N SER A 8 14.38 -15.85 10.49
CA SER A 8 13.59 -15.87 11.73
C SER A 8 12.99 -17.24 12.07
N GLY A 9 12.98 -18.19 11.12
CA GLY A 9 12.25 -19.46 11.23
C GLY A 9 10.72 -19.31 11.27
N ARG A 10 10.19 -18.07 11.19
CA ARG A 10 8.75 -17.78 11.19
C ARG A 10 8.22 -17.84 9.76
N THR A 11 7.17 -18.61 9.53
CA THR A 11 6.47 -18.64 8.24
C THR A 11 5.28 -17.69 8.25
N ALA A 12 5.06 -17.01 7.12
CA ALA A 12 3.93 -16.13 6.90
C ALA A 12 3.30 -16.36 5.52
N GLU A 13 2.02 -16.06 5.43
CA GLU A 13 1.26 -16.08 4.17
C GLU A 13 1.00 -14.65 3.72
N PHE A 14 1.32 -14.40 2.46
CA PHE A 14 1.08 -13.13 1.80
C PHE A 14 0.17 -13.41 0.62
N PRO A 15 -1.00 -12.77 0.54
CA PRO A 15 -1.87 -12.92 -0.63
C PRO A 15 -1.17 -12.33 -1.86
N GLU A 16 -1.46 -12.90 -3.03
CA GLU A 16 -1.03 -12.31 -4.30
C GLU A 16 -1.79 -11.00 -4.55
N LEU A 17 -1.10 -10.02 -5.12
CA LEU A 17 -1.70 -8.75 -5.54
C LEU A 17 -1.90 -8.78 -7.05
N ASP A 18 -3.14 -8.59 -7.51
CA ASP A 18 -3.49 -8.63 -8.94
C ASP A 18 -2.88 -7.47 -9.75
N ARG A 19 -2.78 -6.29 -9.13
CA ARG A 19 -2.25 -5.08 -9.79
C ARG A 19 -1.61 -4.13 -8.79
N VAL A 20 -0.47 -3.57 -9.18
CA VAL A 20 0.18 -2.45 -8.48
C VAL A 20 0.52 -1.37 -9.50
N ALA A 21 0.29 -0.13 -9.14
CA ALA A 21 0.62 1.02 -9.98
C ALA A 21 0.94 2.24 -9.12
N TRP A 22 1.74 3.15 -9.68
CA TRP A 22 2.01 4.47 -9.11
C TRP A 22 1.05 5.49 -9.71
N PHE A 23 0.54 6.38 -8.87
CA PHE A 23 -0.41 7.41 -9.27
C PHE A 23 0.03 8.77 -8.74
N GLY A 24 -0.25 9.82 -9.50
CA GLY A 24 -0.28 11.17 -8.95
C GLY A 24 -1.43 11.32 -7.95
N LEU A 25 -1.37 12.33 -7.08
CA LEU A 25 -2.32 12.52 -5.97
C LEU A 25 -3.78 12.56 -6.43
N ASP A 26 -4.08 13.28 -7.51
CA ASP A 26 -5.45 13.40 -8.03
C ASP A 26 -6.02 12.05 -8.49
N ALA A 27 -5.23 11.27 -9.24
CA ALA A 27 -5.63 9.95 -9.71
C ALA A 27 -5.74 8.95 -8.54
N ALA A 28 -4.85 9.05 -7.54
CA ALA A 28 -4.84 8.16 -6.38
C ALA A 28 -6.13 8.26 -5.55
N ARG A 29 -6.78 9.44 -5.48
CA ARG A 29 -8.06 9.63 -4.77
C ARG A 29 -9.18 8.74 -5.30
N GLY A 30 -9.17 8.42 -6.59
CA GLY A 30 -10.19 7.60 -7.23
C GLY A 30 -10.03 6.10 -6.99
N VAL A 31 -8.84 5.64 -6.59
CA VAL A 31 -8.50 4.20 -6.49
C VAL A 31 -8.12 3.75 -5.08
N VAL A 32 -7.82 4.69 -4.17
CA VAL A 32 -7.51 4.39 -2.78
C VAL A 32 -8.77 3.97 -2.01
N VAL A 33 -8.61 3.17 -0.96
CA VAL A 33 -9.68 2.91 0.01
C VAL A 33 -10.19 4.26 0.52
N ARG A 34 -11.49 4.53 0.38
CA ARG A 34 -12.09 5.85 0.64
C ARG A 34 -11.71 6.44 2.01
N ALA A 35 -11.66 5.61 3.05
CA ALA A 35 -11.28 6.05 4.41
C ALA A 35 -9.81 6.52 4.52
N GLN A 36 -8.95 6.11 3.58
CA GLN A 36 -7.53 6.46 3.53
C GLN A 36 -7.25 7.73 2.70
N ALA A 37 -8.25 8.31 2.05
CA ALA A 37 -8.08 9.53 1.24
C ALA A 37 -7.44 10.68 2.02
N ALA A 38 -7.70 10.77 3.33
CA ALA A 38 -7.10 11.76 4.23
C ALA A 38 -5.55 11.70 4.27
N PHE A 39 -4.94 10.55 3.96
CA PHE A 39 -3.49 10.45 3.85
C PHE A 39 -2.95 11.14 2.59
N LEU A 40 -3.73 11.14 1.50
CA LEU A 40 -3.37 11.87 0.28
C LEU A 40 -3.47 13.38 0.49
N ASP A 41 -4.50 13.85 1.21
CA ASP A 41 -4.65 15.26 1.61
C ASP A 41 -3.42 15.74 2.41
N ARG A 42 -3.09 15.01 3.47
CA ARG A 42 -1.93 15.32 4.32
C ARG A 42 -0.58 15.29 3.59
N LEU A 43 -0.47 14.46 2.56
CA LEU A 43 0.73 14.39 1.74
C LEU A 43 0.83 15.62 0.81
N ALA A 44 -0.28 16.02 0.19
CA ALA A 44 -0.35 17.20 -0.66
C ALA A 44 0.06 18.49 0.08
N GLU A 45 -0.26 18.58 1.36
CA GLU A 45 0.11 19.73 2.21
C GLU A 45 1.61 19.81 2.56
N ARG A 46 2.37 18.72 2.35
CA ARG A 46 3.79 18.62 2.72
C ARG A 46 4.73 18.56 1.52
N ALA A 47 4.17 18.44 0.31
CA ALA A 47 4.91 18.33 -0.94
C ALA A 47 5.35 19.70 -1.47
#